data_AF-A0A6P7FWC3-F1
#
_entry.id   AF-A0A6P7FWC3-F1
#
_cell.length_a   1.000
_cell.length_b   1.000
_cell.length_c   1.000
_cell.angle_alpha   90.00
_cell.angle_beta   90.00
_cell.angle_gamma   90.00
#
_symmetry.space_group_name_H-M   'P 1'
#
loop_
_entity.id
_entity.type
_entity.pdbx_description
1 polymer ?
#
loop_
_entity_poly.entity_id
_entity_poly.type
_entity_poly.pdbx_seq_one_letter_code
_entity_poly.pdbx_strand_id
1 'polypeptide(L)'
;MTMTTQIDREAFFLTLQKNLLNFCKLLPSHVDKWRNLLNEAEKPVQALVNFSEQLRHVEKANISYLEDFKVLQDKLMYKIFSEIEDEIASIRGIIDRLHTANQEVKNKLSILEKSTVDLDWDEETPLIRGTAFQPPLSRILQEGYNYVLFFTSALKSFNDNMKVLNIRNEHFMKIFENKFKIDLESKVVINYLAIVQYIGNEKAAV
;
A
#
# COMPACT_ATOMS: atom_id res chain seq x y z
N MET A 1 1.23 -4.54 -49.39
CA MET A 1 1.27 -4.41 -47.92
C MET A 1 0.13 -5.25 -47.39
N THR A 2 0.49 -6.33 -46.71
CA THR A 2 -0.14 -7.65 -46.80
C THR A 2 -0.93 -7.95 -45.53
N MET A 3 -2.06 -8.65 -45.64
CA MET A 3 -2.97 -9.00 -44.52
C MET A 3 -2.28 -9.46 -43.22
N THR A 4 -1.09 -10.05 -43.30
CA THR A 4 -0.23 -10.43 -42.16
C THR A 4 0.09 -9.25 -41.24
N THR A 5 0.43 -8.07 -41.77
CA THR A 5 0.78 -6.88 -40.97
C THR A 5 -0.43 -6.30 -40.23
N GLN A 6 -1.63 -6.55 -40.72
CA GLN A 6 -2.88 -6.09 -40.11
C GLN A 6 -3.35 -7.04 -39.01
N ILE A 7 -3.20 -8.35 -39.21
CA ILE A 7 -3.48 -9.38 -38.19
C ILE A 7 -2.53 -9.23 -36.98
N ASP A 8 -1.23 -8.99 -37.24
CA ASP A 8 -0.25 -8.77 -36.17
C ASP A 8 -0.55 -7.49 -35.36
N ARG A 9 -1.09 -6.46 -36.02
CA ARG A 9 -1.48 -5.19 -35.39
C ARG A 9 -2.74 -5.32 -34.54
N GLU A 10 -3.77 -6.01 -35.02
CA GLU A 10 -4.98 -6.28 -34.22
C GLU A 10 -4.65 -7.13 -32.99
N ALA A 11 -3.79 -8.16 -33.15
CA ALA A 11 -3.31 -8.98 -32.05
C ALA A 11 -2.53 -8.17 -31.00
N PHE A 12 -1.75 -7.18 -31.43
CA PHE A 12 -1.06 -6.24 -30.54
C PHE A 12 -2.05 -5.41 -29.70
N PHE A 13 -3.02 -4.74 -30.33
CA PHE A 13 -4.01 -3.93 -29.60
C PHE A 13 -4.89 -4.76 -28.66
N LEU A 14 -5.25 -5.98 -29.06
CA LEU A 14 -5.96 -6.92 -28.19
C LEU A 14 -5.14 -7.30 -26.94
N THR A 15 -3.84 -7.52 -27.11
CA THR A 15 -2.93 -7.83 -26.01
C THR A 15 -2.79 -6.64 -25.06
N LEU A 16 -2.64 -5.43 -25.60
CA LEU A 16 -2.55 -4.20 -24.82
C LEU A 16 -3.84 -3.93 -24.04
N GLN A 17 -5.00 -4.05 -24.69
CA GLN A 17 -6.30 -3.90 -24.02
C GLN A 17 -6.51 -4.94 -22.91
N LYS A 18 -6.08 -6.18 -23.13
CA LYS A 18 -6.11 -7.23 -22.11
C LYS A 18 -5.23 -6.88 -20.91
N ASN A 19 -4.02 -6.37 -21.14
CA ASN A 19 -3.12 -5.95 -20.07
C ASN A 19 -3.69 -4.75 -19.28
N LEU A 20 -4.30 -3.80 -19.98
CA LEU A 20 -5.00 -2.66 -19.38
C LEU A 20 -6.14 -3.12 -18.46
N LEU A 21 -7.01 -3.99 -18.98
CA LEU A 21 -8.15 -4.53 -18.22
C LEU A 21 -7.70 -5.30 -16.98
N ASN A 22 -6.67 -6.13 -17.12
CA ASN A 22 -6.13 -6.90 -16.01
C ASN A 22 -5.55 -6.02 -14.91
N PHE A 23 -4.86 -4.94 -15.30
CA PHE A 23 -4.34 -3.96 -14.36
C PHE A 23 -5.49 -3.23 -13.63
N CYS A 24 -6.47 -2.71 -14.37
CA CYS A 24 -7.57 -1.94 -13.79
C CYS A 24 -8.45 -2.76 -12.84
N LYS A 25 -8.73 -4.03 -13.18
CA LYS A 25 -9.51 -4.95 -12.33
C LYS A 25 -8.84 -5.27 -11.00
N LEU A 26 -7.51 -5.17 -10.91
CA LEU A 26 -6.77 -5.44 -9.68
C LEU A 26 -6.94 -4.30 -8.66
N LEU A 27 -7.12 -3.05 -9.11
CA LEU A 27 -7.03 -1.85 -8.27
C LEU A 27 -8.02 -1.84 -7.10
N PRO A 28 -9.33 -2.14 -7.26
CA PRO A 28 -10.26 -2.15 -6.13
C PRO A 28 -9.83 -3.18 -5.07
N SER A 29 -9.47 -4.38 -5.50
CA SER A 29 -9.02 -5.45 -4.59
C SER A 29 -7.73 -5.08 -3.85
N HIS A 30 -6.86 -4.29 -4.47
CA HIS A 30 -5.64 -3.79 -3.83
C HIS A 30 -5.97 -2.82 -2.70
N VAL A 31 -6.91 -1.89 -2.91
CA VAL A 31 -7.36 -0.95 -1.86
C VAL A 31 -8.02 -1.71 -0.70
N ASP A 32 -8.85 -2.72 -1.01
CA ASP A 32 -9.48 -3.55 0.03
C ASP A 32 -8.45 -4.35 0.83
N LYS A 33 -7.45 -4.95 0.17
CA LYS A 33 -6.32 -5.62 0.83
C LYS A 33 -5.59 -4.64 1.77
N TRP A 34 -5.29 -3.43 1.31
CA TRP A 34 -4.66 -2.39 2.13
C TRP A 34 -5.51 -2.02 3.34
N ARG A 35 -6.81 -1.79 3.15
CA ARG A 35 -7.74 -1.46 4.23
C ARG A 35 -7.75 -2.54 5.31
N ASN A 36 -7.85 -3.80 4.89
CA ASN A 36 -7.87 -4.93 5.83
C ASN A 36 -6.54 -5.05 6.59
N LEU A 37 -5.40 -4.92 5.91
CA LEU A 37 -4.09 -4.97 6.53
C LEU A 37 -3.85 -3.81 7.51
N LEU A 38 -4.32 -2.60 7.20
CA LEU A 38 -4.23 -1.47 8.12
C LEU A 38 -5.13 -1.67 9.36
N ASN A 39 -6.32 -2.23 9.19
CA ASN A 39 -7.19 -2.61 10.31
C ASN A 39 -6.54 -3.71 11.18
N GLU A 40 -5.91 -4.71 10.55
CA GLU A 40 -5.14 -5.73 11.26
C GLU A 40 -3.95 -5.13 12.04
N ALA A 41 -3.36 -4.03 11.54
CA ALA A 41 -2.23 -3.33 12.19
C ALA A 41 -2.64 -2.48 13.39
N GLU A 42 -3.91 -2.07 13.50
CA GLU A 42 -4.38 -1.18 14.55
C GLU A 42 -4.10 -1.74 15.95
N LYS A 43 -4.47 -3.00 16.18
CA LYS A 43 -4.29 -3.67 17.46
C LYS A 43 -2.81 -3.78 17.87
N PRO A 44 -1.90 -4.35 17.06
CA PRO A 44 -0.50 -4.48 17.46
C PRO A 44 0.20 -3.12 17.60
N VAL A 45 -0.16 -2.12 16.78
CA VAL A 45 0.37 -0.75 16.92
C VAL A 45 -0.07 -0.13 18.26
N GLN A 46 -1.35 -0.24 18.62
CA GLN A 46 -1.85 0.25 19.89
C GLN A 46 -1.23 -0.48 21.09
N ALA A 47 -1.08 -1.81 20.99
CA ALA A 47 -0.44 -2.62 22.01
C ALA A 47 1.02 -2.20 22.22
N LEU A 48 1.78 -1.99 21.14
CA LEU A 48 3.15 -1.50 21.20
C LEU A 48 3.25 -0.14 21.90
N VAL A 49 2.34 0.79 21.62
CA VAL A 49 2.28 2.10 22.29
C VAL A 49 2.03 1.92 23.80
N ASN A 50 1.06 1.07 24.15
CA ASN A 50 0.71 0.79 25.55
C ASN A 50 1.86 0.14 26.33
N PHE A 51 2.52 -0.88 25.76
CA PHE A 51 3.66 -1.53 26.39
C PHE A 51 4.86 -0.58 26.51
N SER A 52 5.08 0.27 25.51
CA SER A 52 6.10 1.32 25.57
C SER A 52 5.82 2.30 26.73
N GLU A 53 4.56 2.64 26.98
CA GLU A 53 4.16 3.46 28.12
C GLU A 53 4.36 2.77 29.46
N GLN A 54 3.91 1.51 29.57
CA GLN A 54 4.13 0.70 30.77
C GLN A 54 5.62 0.58 31.09
N LEU A 55 6.47 0.34 30.10
CA LEU A 55 7.92 0.29 30.28
C LEU A 55 8.45 1.58 30.92
N ARG A 56 8.06 2.75 30.39
CA ARG A 56 8.51 4.05 30.93
C ARG A 56 8.03 4.26 32.38
N HIS A 57 6.83 3.79 32.72
CA HIS A 57 6.34 3.87 34.10
C HIS A 57 7.09 2.93 35.03
N VAL A 58 7.33 1.70 34.60
CA VAL A 58 8.11 0.72 35.38
C VAL A 58 9.54 1.24 35.58
N GLU A 59 10.20 1.76 34.55
CA GLU A 59 11.55 2.34 34.64
C GLU A 59 11.64 3.52 35.63
N LYS A 60 10.58 4.34 35.71
CA LYS A 60 10.51 5.50 36.64
C LYS A 60 10.08 5.13 38.05
N ALA A 61 9.44 3.98 38.24
CA ALA A 61 8.96 3.56 39.54
C ALA A 61 10.14 3.31 40.49
N ASN A 62 10.01 3.82 41.72
CA ASN A 62 10.95 3.56 42.79
C ASN A 62 10.17 3.37 44.09
N ILE A 63 10.10 2.14 44.58
CA ILE A 63 9.30 1.78 45.75
C ILE A 63 10.25 1.39 46.88
N SER A 64 10.51 2.33 47.79
CA SER A 64 11.50 2.19 48.85
C SER A 64 11.13 1.20 49.96
N TYR A 65 9.83 0.91 50.13
CA TYR A 65 9.33 0.05 51.21
C TYR A 65 9.22 -1.44 50.82
N LEU A 66 9.51 -1.79 49.56
CA LEU A 66 9.40 -3.15 49.07
C LEU A 66 10.81 -3.76 48.97
N GLU A 67 11.08 -4.75 49.80
CA GLU A 67 12.28 -5.58 49.67
C GLU A 67 12.30 -6.23 48.28
N ASP A 68 13.48 -6.31 47.66
CA ASP A 68 13.67 -6.83 46.31
C ASP A 68 12.91 -6.10 45.18
N PHE A 69 12.45 -4.86 45.40
CA PHE A 69 11.78 -4.06 44.36
C PHE A 69 12.55 -4.04 43.04
N LYS A 70 13.88 -3.89 43.10
CA LYS A 70 14.71 -3.86 41.90
C LYS A 70 14.65 -5.16 41.11
N VAL A 71 14.67 -6.31 41.78
CA VAL A 71 14.56 -7.63 41.15
C VAL A 71 13.18 -7.82 40.50
N LEU A 72 12.11 -7.38 41.18
CA LEU A 72 10.75 -7.44 40.64
C LEU A 72 10.56 -6.49 39.45
N GLN A 73 11.11 -5.28 39.53
CA GLN A 73 11.13 -4.30 38.46
C GLN A 73 11.82 -4.87 37.21
N ASP A 74 13.01 -5.46 37.38
CA ASP A 74 13.78 -6.02 36.25
C ASP A 74 13.04 -7.20 35.60
N LYS A 75 12.40 -8.09 36.39
CA LYS A 75 11.55 -9.17 35.87
C LYS A 75 10.36 -8.64 35.07
N LEU A 76 9.70 -7.60 35.58
CA LEU A 76 8.56 -6.98 34.89
C LEU A 76 9.00 -6.29 33.60
N MET A 77 10.12 -5.57 33.62
CA MET A 77 10.71 -4.96 32.42
C MET A 77 11.03 -6.02 31.37
N TYR A 78 11.63 -7.15 31.75
CA TYR A 78 11.91 -8.25 30.84
C TYR A 78 10.64 -8.77 30.16
N LYS A 79 9.56 -8.98 30.94
CA LYS A 79 8.27 -9.38 30.37
C LYS A 79 7.75 -8.35 29.37
N ILE A 80 7.77 -7.06 29.72
CA ILE A 80 7.31 -5.99 28.82
C ILE A 80 8.15 -5.94 27.54
N PHE A 81 9.47 -6.14 27.62
CA PHE A 81 10.32 -6.20 26.43
C PHE A 81 9.93 -7.35 25.50
N SER A 82 9.65 -8.54 26.05
CA SER A 82 9.19 -9.69 25.25
C SER A 82 7.90 -9.35 24.49
N GLU A 83 6.91 -8.76 25.17
CA GLU A 83 5.64 -8.36 24.53
C GLU A 83 5.88 -7.28 23.44
N ILE A 84 6.79 -6.34 23.68
CA ILE A 84 7.18 -5.33 22.68
C ILE A 84 7.80 -6.00 21.44
N GLU A 85 8.66 -7.00 21.62
CA GLU A 85 9.28 -7.73 20.51
C GLU A 85 8.24 -8.48 19.68
N ASP A 86 7.27 -9.11 20.33
CA ASP A 86 6.16 -9.80 19.67
C ASP A 86 5.30 -8.85 18.83
N GLU A 87 4.95 -7.68 19.38
CA GLU A 87 4.19 -6.67 18.64
C GLU A 87 4.99 -6.07 17.47
N ILE A 88 6.29 -5.83 17.63
CA ILE A 88 7.17 -5.40 16.54
C ILE A 88 7.21 -6.45 15.42
N ALA A 89 7.29 -7.73 15.77
CA ALA A 89 7.28 -8.82 14.79
C ALA A 89 5.94 -8.89 14.04
N SER A 90 4.83 -8.73 14.76
CA SER A 90 3.47 -8.66 14.19
C SER A 90 3.35 -7.50 13.17
N ILE A 91 3.78 -6.29 13.55
CA ILE A 91 3.76 -5.11 12.68
C ILE A 91 4.63 -5.32 11.44
N ARG A 92 5.82 -5.91 11.58
CA ARG A 92 6.70 -6.23 10.44
C ARG A 92 6.02 -7.19 9.46
N GLY A 93 5.39 -8.25 9.96
CA GLY A 93 4.66 -9.20 9.13
C GLY A 93 3.53 -8.54 8.31
N ILE A 94 2.86 -7.54 8.88
CA ILE A 94 1.85 -6.75 8.16
C ILE A 94 2.49 -5.86 7.10
N ILE A 95 3.60 -5.18 7.41
CA ILE A 95 4.35 -4.36 6.44
C ILE A 95 4.82 -5.21 5.25
N ASP A 96 5.28 -6.44 5.48
CA ASP A 96 5.70 -7.36 4.42
C ASP A 96 4.53 -7.80 3.52
N ARG A 97 3.34 -8.00 4.10
CA ARG A 97 2.11 -8.28 3.34
C ARG A 97 1.66 -7.07 2.53
N LEU A 98 1.74 -5.87 3.09
CA LEU A 98 1.49 -4.62 2.35
C LEU A 98 2.50 -4.44 1.20
N HIS A 99 3.77 -4.77 1.43
CA HIS A 99 4.80 -4.77 0.40
C HIS A 99 4.44 -5.73 -0.75
N THR A 100 4.05 -6.95 -0.43
CA THR A 100 3.64 -7.96 -1.42
C THR A 100 2.45 -7.47 -2.26
N ALA A 101 1.42 -6.88 -1.62
CA ALA A 101 0.28 -6.29 -2.33
C ALA A 101 0.70 -5.18 -3.30
N ASN A 102 1.62 -4.30 -2.88
CA ASN A 102 2.15 -3.24 -3.74
C ASN A 102 2.96 -3.78 -4.92
N GLN A 103 3.75 -4.84 -4.71
CA GLN A 103 4.54 -5.44 -5.78
C GLN A 103 3.65 -6.05 -6.86
N GLU A 104 2.52 -6.64 -6.48
CA GLU A 104 1.53 -7.16 -7.44
C GLU A 104 1.07 -6.06 -8.41
N VAL A 105 0.68 -4.89 -7.89
CA VAL A 105 0.26 -3.74 -8.71
C VAL A 105 1.40 -3.20 -9.56
N LYS A 106 2.59 -3.03 -8.99
CA LYS A 106 3.79 -2.57 -9.72
C LYS A 106 4.12 -3.47 -10.89
N ASN A 107 4.08 -4.78 -10.69
CA ASN A 107 4.37 -5.75 -11.75
C ASN A 107 3.34 -5.66 -12.87
N LYS A 108 2.05 -5.51 -12.55
CA LYS A 108 1.00 -5.35 -13.56
C LYS A 108 1.11 -4.02 -14.32
N LEU A 109 1.45 -2.92 -13.63
CA LEU A 109 1.71 -1.64 -14.28
C LEU A 109 2.92 -1.74 -15.23
N SER A 110 4.01 -2.35 -14.78
CA SER A 110 5.20 -2.54 -15.61
C SER A 110 4.95 -3.39 -16.85
N ILE A 111 4.11 -4.43 -16.75
CA ILE A 111 3.68 -5.22 -17.91
C ILE A 111 2.88 -4.34 -18.89
N LEU A 112 1.97 -3.50 -18.38
CA LEU A 112 1.20 -2.57 -19.19
C LEU A 112 2.10 -1.56 -19.91
N GLU A 113 3.03 -0.91 -19.19
CA GLU A 113 4.00 0.03 -19.75
C GLU A 113 4.89 -0.61 -20.81
N LYS A 114 5.38 -1.84 -20.57
CA LYS A 114 6.18 -2.57 -21.57
C LYS A 114 5.37 -2.90 -22.83
N SER A 115 4.06 -3.07 -22.68
CA SER A 115 3.17 -3.31 -23.82
C SER A 115 2.92 -2.05 -24.66
N THR A 116 3.35 -0.87 -24.22
CA THR A 116 3.21 0.39 -24.96
C THR A 116 4.50 0.89 -25.60
N VAL A 117 5.60 0.11 -25.54
CA VAL A 117 6.91 0.52 -26.08
C VAL A 117 6.86 0.73 -27.60
N ASP A 118 6.20 -0.18 -28.31
CA ASP A 118 6.07 -0.14 -29.78
C ASP A 118 4.78 0.56 -30.23
N LEU A 119 4.08 1.24 -29.32
CA LEU A 119 2.84 1.94 -29.62
C LEU A 119 3.15 3.26 -30.34
N ASP A 120 2.54 3.46 -31.51
CA ASP A 120 2.51 4.76 -32.17
C ASP A 120 1.47 5.65 -31.49
N TRP A 121 1.94 6.61 -30.69
CA TRP A 121 1.10 7.51 -29.89
C TRP A 121 0.39 8.59 -30.70
N ASP A 122 0.73 8.75 -31.98
CA ASP A 122 0.08 9.71 -32.87
C ASP A 122 -1.14 9.10 -33.58
N GLU A 123 -1.39 7.79 -33.41
CA GLU A 123 -2.54 7.13 -34.00
C GLU A 123 -3.89 7.56 -33.39
N GLU A 124 -4.89 7.69 -34.25
CA GLU A 124 -6.28 8.06 -33.89
C GLU A 124 -7.09 6.87 -33.34
N THR A 125 -6.46 5.92 -32.64
CA THR A 125 -7.20 4.77 -32.10
C THR A 125 -8.02 5.15 -30.86
N PRO A 126 -9.16 4.48 -30.61
CA PRO A 126 -9.96 4.69 -29.39
C PRO A 126 -9.18 4.49 -28.09
N LEU A 127 -8.15 3.65 -28.11
CA LEU A 127 -7.29 3.40 -26.96
C LEU A 127 -6.38 4.60 -26.64
N ILE A 128 -5.83 5.24 -27.67
CA ILE A 128 -4.90 6.36 -27.54
C ILE A 128 -5.65 7.66 -27.27
N ARG A 129 -6.67 7.98 -28.07
CA ARG A 129 -7.48 9.20 -27.92
C ARG A 129 -8.47 9.12 -26.76
N GLY A 130 -8.78 7.90 -26.31
CA GLY A 130 -9.86 7.65 -25.37
C GLY A 130 -11.23 7.69 -26.05
N THR A 131 -12.24 7.36 -25.27
CA THR A 131 -13.67 7.38 -25.61
C THR A 131 -14.46 7.96 -24.45
N ALA A 132 -15.78 8.09 -24.60
CA ALA A 132 -16.67 8.50 -23.51
C ALA A 132 -16.61 7.54 -22.29
N PHE A 133 -16.21 6.29 -22.49
CA PHE A 133 -16.20 5.23 -21.45
C PHE A 133 -14.79 4.79 -21.05
N GLN A 134 -13.77 5.17 -21.82
CA GLN A 134 -12.38 4.81 -21.54
C GLN A 134 -11.49 6.05 -21.69
N PRO A 135 -10.83 6.52 -20.63
CA PRO A 135 -9.86 7.59 -20.73
C PRO A 135 -8.71 7.23 -21.69
N PRO A 136 -8.01 8.25 -22.23
CA PRO A 136 -6.78 8.04 -22.98
C PRO A 136 -5.79 7.15 -22.22
N LEU A 137 -5.14 6.20 -22.91
CA LEU A 137 -4.15 5.31 -22.30
C LEU A 137 -3.04 6.06 -21.58
N SER A 138 -2.59 7.20 -22.12
CA SER A 138 -1.58 8.07 -21.50
C SER A 138 -2.02 8.56 -20.11
N ARG A 139 -3.28 8.95 -19.96
CA ARG A 139 -3.86 9.37 -18.67
C ARG A 139 -3.93 8.19 -17.70
N ILE A 140 -4.30 7.01 -18.17
CA ILE A 140 -4.36 5.81 -17.33
C ILE A 140 -2.96 5.46 -16.80
N LEU A 141 -1.93 5.46 -17.66
CA LEU A 141 -0.55 5.21 -17.25
C LEU A 141 -0.06 6.25 -16.22
N GLN A 142 -0.31 7.53 -16.48
CA GLN A 142 0.11 8.61 -15.59
C GLN A 142 -0.54 8.51 -14.20
N GLU A 143 -1.86 8.32 -14.15
CA GLU A 143 -2.57 8.18 -12.87
C GLU A 143 -2.26 6.85 -12.20
N GLY A 144 -1.99 5.79 -12.96
CA GLY A 144 -1.50 4.51 -12.46
C GLY A 144 -0.15 4.64 -11.76
N TYR A 145 0.76 5.45 -12.32
CA TYR A 145 2.02 5.77 -11.68
C TYR A 145 1.81 6.54 -10.37
N ASN A 146 0.97 7.57 -10.37
CA ASN A 146 0.64 8.35 -9.16
C ASN A 146 0.03 7.47 -8.06
N TYR A 147 -0.87 6.56 -8.44
CA TYR A 147 -1.47 5.57 -7.55
C TYR A 147 -0.40 4.69 -6.91
N VAL A 148 0.51 4.10 -7.71
CA VAL A 148 1.61 3.27 -7.19
C VAL A 148 2.55 4.07 -6.29
N LEU A 149 2.81 5.33 -6.63
CA LEU A 149 3.68 6.22 -5.85
C LEU A 149 3.08 6.52 -4.48
N PHE A 150 1.77 6.74 -4.39
CA PHE A 150 1.05 6.94 -3.13
C PHE A 150 1.31 5.78 -2.15
N PHE A 151 1.05 4.55 -2.57
CA PHE A 151 1.23 3.37 -1.72
C PHE A 151 2.72 3.06 -1.44
N THR A 152 3.61 3.35 -2.39
CA THR A 152 5.06 3.18 -2.18
C THR A 152 5.58 4.16 -1.13
N SER A 153 5.11 5.39 -1.16
CA SER A 153 5.50 6.44 -0.20
C SER A 153 5.01 6.10 1.21
N ALA A 154 3.78 5.59 1.32
CA ALA A 154 3.24 5.04 2.55
C ALA A 154 4.11 3.91 3.14
N LEU A 155 4.44 2.89 2.34
CA LEU A 155 5.30 1.79 2.78
C LEU A 155 6.70 2.27 3.20
N LYS A 156 7.26 3.22 2.46
CA LYS A 156 8.56 3.79 2.82
C LYS A 156 8.48 4.46 4.18
N SER A 157 7.44 5.26 4.42
CA SER A 157 7.19 5.88 5.73
C SER A 157 7.10 4.84 6.84
N PHE A 158 6.39 3.73 6.65
CA PHE A 158 6.32 2.66 7.66
C PHE A 158 7.69 2.06 7.97
N ASN A 159 8.43 1.68 6.94
CA ASN A 159 9.76 1.09 7.10
C ASN A 159 10.73 2.05 7.78
N ASP A 160 10.71 3.33 7.40
CA ASP A 160 11.59 4.33 7.99
C ASP A 160 11.26 4.56 9.47
N ASN A 161 9.97 4.59 9.84
CA ASN A 161 9.55 4.69 11.25
C ASN A 161 9.91 3.43 12.06
N MET A 162 9.82 2.24 11.48
CA MET A 162 10.24 1.00 12.14
C MET A 162 11.76 0.95 12.39
N LYS A 163 12.58 1.54 11.51
CA LYS A 163 14.05 1.59 11.67
C LYS A 163 14.49 2.50 12.81
N VAL A 164 13.79 3.61 13.01
CA VAL A 164 14.12 4.61 14.05
C VAL A 164 13.24 4.47 15.30
N LEU A 165 12.57 3.32 15.45
CA LEU A 165 11.64 3.05 16.55
C LEU A 165 12.30 3.31 17.91
N ASN A 166 11.69 4.22 18.69
CA ASN A 166 12.16 4.55 20.03
C ASN A 166 11.01 4.43 21.04
N ILE A 167 10.88 3.24 21.63
CA ILE A 167 9.87 2.90 22.64
C ILE A 167 9.95 3.74 23.92
N ARG A 168 11.10 4.37 24.20
CA ARG A 168 11.30 5.24 25.37
C ARG A 168 10.87 6.69 25.12
N ASN A 169 10.62 7.07 23.87
CA ASN A 169 10.17 8.41 23.52
C ASN A 169 8.65 8.42 23.32
N GLU A 170 7.92 8.98 24.28
CA GLU A 170 6.45 9.06 24.25
C GLU A 170 5.92 9.82 23.02
N HIS A 171 6.54 10.95 22.69
CA HIS A 171 6.12 11.76 21.54
C HIS A 171 6.33 10.99 20.23
N PHE A 172 7.44 10.27 20.11
CA PHE A 172 7.68 9.39 18.97
C PHE A 172 6.60 8.31 18.85
N MET A 173 6.23 7.64 19.95
CA MET A 173 5.21 6.58 19.90
C MET A 173 3.83 7.10 19.50
N LYS A 174 3.45 8.31 19.92
CA LYS A 174 2.22 8.98 19.45
C LYS A 174 2.25 9.30 17.96
N ILE A 175 3.40 9.75 17.44
CA ILE A 175 3.56 9.97 15.99
C ILE A 175 3.51 8.64 15.24
N PHE A 176 4.19 7.61 15.74
CA PHE A 176 4.25 6.28 15.16
C PHE A 176 2.86 5.69 14.94
N GLU A 177 2.00 5.73 15.97
CA GLU A 177 0.61 5.27 15.89
C GLU A 177 -0.16 5.95 14.75
N ASN A 178 -0.05 7.28 14.67
CA ASN A 178 -0.76 8.06 13.65
C ASN A 178 -0.25 7.82 12.24
N LYS A 179 0.99 7.35 12.05
CA LYS A 179 1.51 7.05 10.71
C LYS A 179 0.73 5.92 10.05
N PHE A 180 0.24 4.94 10.81
CA PHE A 180 -0.56 3.82 10.29
C PHE A 180 -1.99 4.22 9.88
N LYS A 181 -2.44 5.43 10.22
CA LYS A 181 -3.75 5.99 9.83
C LYS A 181 -3.66 6.66 8.46
N ILE A 182 -3.42 5.85 7.42
CA ILE A 182 -3.36 6.34 6.03
C ILE A 182 -4.76 6.60 5.49
N ASP A 183 -4.92 7.75 4.84
CA ASP A 183 -6.14 8.10 4.12
C ASP A 183 -6.23 7.37 2.76
N LEU A 184 -6.89 6.21 2.76
CA LEU A 184 -7.21 5.47 1.54
C LEU A 184 -8.32 6.13 0.70
N GLU A 185 -8.98 7.15 1.22
CA GLU A 185 -9.97 7.98 0.53
C GLU A 185 -9.33 9.23 -0.09
N SER A 186 -8.00 9.26 -0.18
CA SER A 186 -7.30 10.35 -0.84
C SER A 186 -7.76 10.53 -2.28
N LYS A 187 -7.72 11.78 -2.76
CA LYS A 187 -8.10 12.14 -4.14
C LYS A 187 -7.38 11.28 -5.19
N VAL A 188 -6.13 10.88 -4.94
CA VAL A 188 -5.35 10.04 -5.87
C VAL A 188 -6.03 8.68 -6.05
N VAL A 189 -6.43 8.04 -4.95
CA VAL A 189 -7.06 6.71 -4.97
C VAL A 189 -8.47 6.78 -5.54
N ILE A 190 -9.30 7.70 -5.02
CA ILE A 190 -10.70 7.83 -5.45
C ILE A 190 -10.79 8.20 -6.94
N ASN A 191 -10.05 9.23 -7.36
CA ASN A 191 -10.12 9.68 -8.75
C ASN A 191 -9.65 8.58 -9.69
N TYR A 192 -8.59 7.86 -9.34
CA TYR A 192 -8.09 6.82 -10.22
C TYR A 192 -9.05 5.64 -10.34
N LEU A 193 -9.61 5.16 -9.23
CA LEU A 193 -10.65 4.12 -9.25
C LEU A 193 -11.89 4.57 -10.04
N ALA A 194 -12.32 5.82 -9.89
CA ALA A 194 -13.46 6.36 -10.62
C ALA A 194 -13.22 6.47 -12.13
N ILE A 195 -11.97 6.74 -12.54
CA ILE A 195 -11.55 6.83 -13.94
C ILE A 195 -11.49 5.43 -14.58
N VAL A 196 -11.03 4.41 -13.83
CA VAL A 196 -10.84 3.06 -14.37
C VAL A 196 -12.07 2.16 -14.28
N GLN A 197 -13.10 2.51 -13.50
CA GLN A 197 -14.30 1.68 -13.30
C GLN A 197 -15.12 1.40 -14.58
N TYR A 198 -14.97 2.25 -15.60
CA TYR A 198 -15.69 2.13 -16.87
C TYR A 198 -14.92 1.33 -17.92
N ILE A 199 -13.66 1.00 -17.65
CA ILE A 199 -12.80 0.26 -18.57
C ILE A 199 -13.29 -1.20 -18.63
N GLY A 200 -13.78 -1.62 -19.81
CA GLY A 200 -14.34 -2.95 -20.05
C GLY A 200 -15.85 -3.09 -19.82
N ASN A 201 -16.56 -1.99 -19.55
CA ASN A 201 -18.03 -1.96 -19.51
C ASN A 201 -18.60 -1.70 -20.92
N GLU A 202 -18.49 -2.68 -21.82
CA GLU A 202 -19.16 -2.62 -23.14
C GLU A 202 -20.70 -2.69 -23.03
N LYS A 203 -21.24 -3.05 -21.85
CA LYS A 203 -22.68 -3.19 -21.59
C LYS A 203 -23.37 -1.95 -21.00
N ALA A 204 -22.66 -0.85 -20.76
CA ALA A 204 -23.27 0.37 -20.22
C ALA A 204 -24.03 1.20 -21.28
N ALA A 205 -24.02 0.76 -22.54
CA ALA A 205 -24.73 1.36 -23.66
C ALA A 205 -25.83 0.43 -24.18
N VAL A 206 -26.89 0.26 -23.38
CA VAL A 206 -28.24 -0.06 -23.86
C VAL A 206 -29.22 0.82 -23.10
#